data_AF-A0A292SJC7-F1
#
_entry.id   AF-A0A292SJC7-F1
#
_cell.length_a   1.000
_cell.length_b   1.000
_cell.length_c   1.000
_cell.angle_alpha   90.00
_cell.angle_beta   90.00
_cell.angle_gamma   90.00
#
_symmetry.space_group_name_H-M   'P 1'
#
loop_
_entity.id
_entity.type
_entity.pdbx_description
1 polymer ?
#
loop_
_entity_poly.entity_id
_entity_poly.type
_entity_poly.pdbx_seq_one_letter_code
_entity_poly.pdbx_strand_id
1 'polypeptide(L)'
;MNNLTHEFALCDIDVDEKLITQTVEDESSEENAKEAGIETIETFNTIVKKNDILQNYLKDIGRIKLLKTSEEQELGKKIKEGKSKEAQIAKKKLVQANLRLVVSIAKKYIGQGVLFMDLVQEGSMGLIKAAEKFDYTKGFKFSTYATWWIKQSIVRAISNHSRTIRIPVHMTDKIRLYKKVAAALASQLGREPTDEEMSAKLGISIKKLDNIKNAIFKDPISLDTPIAEDLVLEDYVADDSYKAPDSTTQSVFLYKDVMSMLEFLNQREKTILINRFGLDGHSKKTLEEIGKTLGFSKERIRQIENIALKKLKENKEIVHLQEYLN
;
A
#
# COMPACT_ATOMS: atom_id res chain seq x y z
N MET A 1 -19.82 36.55 -11.04
CA MET A 1 -19.25 35.50 -10.17
C MET A 1 -18.68 34.41 -11.06
N ASN A 2 -17.49 34.66 -11.60
CA ASN A 2 -16.72 33.73 -12.42
C ASN A 2 -15.39 33.53 -11.70
N ASN A 3 -15.12 32.32 -11.25
CA ASN A 3 -13.79 31.73 -11.03
C ASN A 3 -13.97 30.41 -10.26
N LEU A 4 -13.70 29.28 -10.92
CA LEU A 4 -13.21 27.99 -10.36
C LEU A 4 -13.45 26.78 -11.31
N THR A 5 -13.31 26.96 -12.62
CA THR A 5 -13.30 25.83 -13.59
C THR A 5 -12.07 25.82 -14.50
N HIS A 6 -10.98 26.45 -14.08
CA HIS A 6 -9.69 26.38 -14.77
C HIS A 6 -8.61 25.82 -13.84
N GLU A 7 -8.66 24.51 -13.60
CA GLU A 7 -7.46 23.73 -13.27
C GLU A 7 -7.74 22.25 -13.56
N PHE A 8 -6.75 21.57 -14.14
CA PHE A 8 -6.82 20.24 -14.75
C PHE A 8 -7.37 20.18 -16.18
N ALA A 9 -6.67 20.87 -17.08
CA ALA A 9 -6.35 20.28 -18.36
C ALA A 9 -5.65 18.93 -18.11
N LEU A 10 -6.43 17.85 -18.12
CA LEU A 10 -5.93 16.50 -18.36
C LEU A 10 -5.28 16.56 -19.75
N CYS A 11 -3.98 16.80 -19.74
CA CYS A 11 -3.16 16.64 -20.91
C CYS A 11 -3.27 15.16 -21.28
N ASP A 12 -4.06 14.89 -22.32
CA ASP A 12 -4.03 13.67 -23.12
C ASP A 12 -2.61 13.52 -23.66
N ILE A 13 -1.71 13.06 -22.79
CA ILE A 13 -0.39 12.61 -23.21
C ILE A 13 -0.62 11.17 -23.63
N ASP A 14 -0.86 11.01 -24.93
CA ASP A 14 -0.68 9.76 -25.64
C ASP A 14 0.56 9.07 -25.06
N VAL A 15 0.29 7.97 -24.35
CA VAL A 15 1.29 7.16 -23.68
C VAL A 15 2.15 6.56 -24.77
N ASP A 16 3.30 7.18 -25.05
CA ASP A 16 4.30 6.69 -25.99
C ASP A 16 4.57 5.22 -25.73
N GLU A 17 4.09 4.40 -26.65
CA GLU A 17 4.10 2.93 -26.65
C GLU A 17 5.55 2.36 -26.74
N LYS A 18 6.53 3.23 -26.97
CA LYS A 18 7.95 2.91 -27.22
C LYS A 18 8.80 2.65 -25.97
N LEU A 19 8.46 3.20 -24.80
CA LEU A 19 9.29 3.00 -23.60
C LEU A 19 8.86 1.77 -22.78
N ILE A 20 7.58 1.37 -22.89
CA ILE A 20 7.05 0.15 -22.23
C ILE A 20 7.54 -1.12 -22.96
N THR A 21 7.85 -1.01 -24.25
CA THR A 21 8.33 -2.12 -25.08
C THR A 21 9.83 -2.38 -24.95
N GLN A 22 10.63 -1.38 -24.57
CA GLN A 22 12.08 -1.54 -24.42
C GLN A 22 12.51 -2.50 -23.30
N THR A 23 11.65 -2.77 -22.30
CA THR A 23 12.01 -3.68 -21.20
C THR A 23 11.77 -5.16 -21.50
N VAL A 24 11.26 -5.51 -22.70
CA VAL A 24 10.79 -6.88 -22.99
C VAL A 24 11.57 -7.54 -24.15
N GLU A 25 12.42 -6.82 -24.89
CA GLU A 25 13.06 -7.33 -26.12
C GLU A 25 14.58 -7.56 -26.04
N ASP A 26 15.26 -7.26 -24.94
CA ASP A 26 16.71 -7.50 -24.82
C ASP A 26 17.02 -8.91 -24.27
N GLU A 27 17.25 -9.87 -25.16
CA GLU A 27 17.73 -11.23 -24.85
C GLU A 27 19.20 -11.28 -24.38
N SER A 28 19.92 -10.15 -24.34
CA SER A 28 21.36 -10.11 -24.06
C SER A 28 21.74 -9.76 -22.61
N SER A 29 20.78 -9.62 -21.69
CA SER A 29 21.06 -9.20 -20.30
C SER A 29 21.00 -10.31 -19.26
N GLU A 30 20.98 -11.59 -19.66
CA GLU A 30 20.89 -12.71 -18.71
C GLU A 30 22.19 -12.99 -17.95
N GLU A 31 23.36 -12.62 -18.49
CA GLU A 31 24.65 -12.90 -17.84
C GLU A 31 25.04 -11.87 -16.76
N ASN A 32 24.65 -10.60 -16.88
CA ASN A 32 25.02 -9.55 -15.93
C ASN A 32 24.05 -9.36 -14.75
N ALA A 33 22.84 -9.95 -14.80
CA ALA A 33 21.82 -9.75 -13.77
C ALA A 33 21.97 -10.65 -12.53
N LYS A 34 22.76 -11.73 -12.63
CA LYS A 34 22.93 -12.71 -11.53
C LYS A 34 23.80 -12.21 -10.38
N GLU A 35 24.66 -11.22 -10.60
CA GLU A 35 25.56 -10.69 -9.55
C GLU A 35 24.92 -9.63 -8.64
N ALA A 36 23.72 -9.11 -8.96
CA ALA A 36 23.13 -7.97 -8.25
C ALA A 36 21.88 -8.30 -7.41
N GLY A 37 21.46 -9.56 -7.29
CA GLY A 37 20.26 -9.94 -6.52
C GLY A 37 18.94 -9.31 -7.04
N ILE A 38 18.93 -8.84 -8.28
CA ILE A 38 17.74 -8.25 -8.91
C ILE A 38 16.88 -9.41 -9.44
N GLU A 39 15.63 -9.52 -8.98
CA GLU A 39 14.67 -10.45 -9.55
C GLU A 39 14.61 -10.25 -11.07
N THR A 40 15.11 -11.25 -11.82
CA THR A 40 15.09 -11.23 -13.28
C THR A 40 13.64 -11.20 -13.74
N ILE A 41 13.29 -10.23 -14.59
CA ILE A 41 11.96 -10.12 -15.18
C ILE A 41 11.70 -11.41 -15.98
N GLU A 42 10.84 -12.30 -15.46
CA GLU A 42 10.49 -13.53 -16.17
C GLU A 42 9.86 -13.19 -17.52
N THR A 43 10.45 -13.68 -18.61
CA THR A 43 9.88 -13.51 -19.96
C THR A 43 8.58 -14.31 -20.09
N PHE A 44 7.68 -13.87 -20.98
CA PHE A 44 6.38 -14.53 -21.20
C PHE A 44 6.52 -16.04 -21.47
N ASN A 45 7.53 -16.44 -22.24
CA ASN A 45 7.76 -17.84 -22.60
C ASN A 45 8.15 -18.68 -21.37
N THR A 46 8.93 -18.12 -20.45
CA THR A 46 9.30 -18.78 -19.19
C THR A 46 8.09 -18.97 -18.29
N ILE A 47 7.26 -17.93 -18.14
CA ILE A 47 6.01 -17.98 -17.35
C ILE A 47 5.07 -19.06 -17.89
N VAL A 48 4.92 -19.16 -19.22
CA VAL A 48 4.06 -20.17 -19.86
C VAL A 48 4.60 -21.58 -19.67
N LYS A 49 5.91 -21.80 -19.82
CA LYS A 49 6.51 -23.14 -19.62
C LYS A 49 6.37 -23.64 -18.19
N LYS A 50 6.45 -22.74 -17.20
CA LYS A 50 6.39 -23.05 -15.77
C LYS A 50 4.97 -23.30 -15.24
N ASN A 51 3.94 -22.81 -15.94
CA ASN A 51 2.56 -22.81 -15.44
C ASN A 51 1.58 -23.59 -16.35
N ASP A 52 1.25 -24.82 -15.97
CA ASP A 52 0.28 -25.68 -16.68
C ASP A 52 -1.13 -25.05 -16.79
N ILE A 53 -1.54 -24.29 -15.77
CA ILE A 53 -2.83 -23.58 -15.75
C ILE A 53 -2.91 -22.56 -16.88
N LEU A 54 -1.83 -21.79 -17.08
CA LEU A 54 -1.76 -20.79 -18.14
C LEU A 54 -1.76 -21.45 -19.52
N GLN A 55 -1.07 -22.57 -19.69
CA GLN A 55 -1.09 -23.33 -20.94
C GLN A 55 -2.49 -23.82 -21.30
N ASN A 56 -3.21 -24.40 -20.33
CA ASN A 56 -4.58 -24.85 -20.52
C ASN A 56 -5.51 -23.68 -20.89
N TYR A 57 -5.38 -22.55 -20.20
CA TYR A 57 -6.13 -21.34 -20.51
C TYR A 57 -5.88 -20.85 -21.94
N LEU A 58 -4.61 -20.75 -22.36
CA LEU A 58 -4.22 -20.33 -23.71
C LEU A 58 -4.75 -21.28 -24.79
N LYS A 59 -4.74 -22.58 -24.52
CA LYS A 59 -5.31 -23.60 -25.41
C LYS A 59 -6.82 -23.45 -25.55
N ASP A 60 -7.53 -23.19 -24.46
CA ASP A 60 -8.99 -23.02 -24.47
C ASP A 60 -9.43 -21.77 -25.21
N ILE A 61 -8.78 -20.63 -24.98
CA ILE A 61 -9.10 -19.41 -25.75
C ILE A 61 -8.68 -19.53 -27.22
N GLY A 62 -7.68 -20.37 -27.53
CA GLY A 62 -7.23 -20.64 -28.88
C GLY A 62 -8.21 -21.48 -29.71
N ARG A 63 -9.03 -22.32 -29.07
CA ARG A 63 -10.07 -23.13 -29.72
C ARG A 63 -11.23 -22.31 -30.27
N ILE A 64 -11.44 -21.10 -29.72
CA ILE A 64 -12.56 -20.24 -30.09
C ILE A 64 -12.21 -19.52 -31.41
N LYS A 65 -13.11 -19.62 -32.39
CA LYS A 65 -12.95 -18.95 -33.69
C LYS A 65 -13.08 -17.45 -33.56
N LEU A 66 -12.24 -16.72 -34.29
CA LEU A 66 -12.30 -15.26 -34.39
C LEU A 66 -13.56 -14.86 -35.18
N LEU A 67 -14.18 -13.77 -34.76
CA LEU A 67 -15.37 -13.22 -35.39
C LEU A 67 -15.00 -12.33 -36.59
N LYS A 68 -15.90 -12.27 -37.58
CA LYS A 68 -15.84 -11.27 -38.64
C LYS A 68 -16.54 -9.98 -38.21
N THR A 69 -16.21 -8.85 -38.87
CA THR A 69 -16.83 -7.55 -38.58
C THR A 69 -18.37 -7.58 -38.65
N SER A 70 -18.95 -8.33 -39.60
CA SER A 70 -20.41 -8.49 -39.71
C SER A 70 -21.01 -9.21 -38.49
N GLU A 71 -20.32 -10.25 -37.99
CA GLU A 71 -20.75 -11.01 -36.82
C GLU A 71 -20.63 -10.18 -35.54
N GLU A 72 -19.61 -9.33 -35.43
CA GLU A 72 -19.45 -8.36 -34.33
C GLU A 72 -20.63 -7.38 -34.29
N GLN A 73 -21.06 -6.87 -35.45
CA GLN A 73 -22.21 -5.97 -35.54
C GLN A 73 -23.52 -6.67 -35.17
N GLU A 74 -23.74 -7.90 -35.64
CA GLU A 74 -24.91 -8.70 -35.26
C GLU A 74 -24.96 -8.99 -33.75
N LEU A 75 -23.82 -9.35 -33.15
CA LEU A 75 -23.73 -9.58 -31.72
C LEU A 75 -23.93 -8.28 -30.94
N GLY A 76 -23.33 -7.18 -31.38
CA GLY A 76 -23.53 -5.85 -30.79
C GLY A 76 -25.00 -5.42 -30.82
N LYS A 77 -25.70 -5.68 -31.93
CA LYS A 77 -27.15 -5.44 -32.04
C LYS A 77 -27.94 -6.28 -31.04
N LYS A 78 -27.65 -7.58 -30.95
CA LYS A 78 -28.29 -8.50 -29.99
C LYS A 78 -28.01 -8.13 -28.53
N ILE A 79 -26.85 -7.55 -28.23
CA ILE A 79 -26.51 -7.09 -26.87
C ILE A 79 -27.34 -5.86 -26.48
N LYS A 80 -27.55 -4.92 -27.41
CA LYS A 80 -28.25 -3.65 -27.14
C LYS A 80 -29.77 -3.77 -27.21
N GLU A 81 -30.29 -4.57 -28.15
CA GLU A 81 -31.73 -4.68 -28.45
C GLU A 81 -32.35 -6.02 -28.02
N GLY A 82 -31.52 -7.03 -27.71
CA GLY A 82 -32.01 -8.36 -27.37
C GLY A 82 -32.66 -8.43 -25.99
N LYS A 83 -33.49 -9.46 -25.80
CA LYS A 83 -34.02 -9.80 -24.48
C LYS A 83 -32.88 -10.16 -23.53
N SER A 84 -33.07 -9.98 -22.22
CA SER A 84 -32.03 -10.20 -21.20
C SER A 84 -31.22 -11.50 -21.38
N LYS A 85 -31.88 -12.64 -21.66
CA LYS A 85 -31.20 -13.93 -21.91
C LYS A 85 -30.38 -13.95 -23.21
N GLU A 86 -30.92 -13.45 -24.30
CA GLU A 86 -30.26 -13.41 -25.61
C GLU A 86 -29.07 -12.45 -25.60
N ALA A 87 -29.23 -11.29 -24.94
CA ALA A 87 -28.18 -10.30 -24.75
C ALA A 87 -26.99 -10.89 -23.96
N GLN A 88 -27.26 -11.68 -22.91
CA GLN A 88 -26.21 -12.36 -22.15
C GLN A 88 -25.45 -13.40 -22.99
N ILE A 89 -26.15 -14.19 -23.80
CA ILE A 89 -25.51 -15.18 -24.69
C ILE A 89 -24.65 -14.47 -25.75
N ALA A 90 -25.18 -13.40 -26.37
CA ALA A 90 -24.45 -12.62 -27.36
C ALA A 90 -23.20 -11.95 -26.75
N LYS A 91 -23.33 -11.36 -25.55
CA LYS A 91 -22.22 -10.77 -24.79
C LYS A 91 -21.16 -11.83 -24.48
N LYS A 92 -21.55 -12.99 -23.96
CA LYS A 92 -20.62 -14.09 -23.66
C LYS A 92 -19.85 -14.51 -24.92
N LYS A 93 -20.54 -14.67 -26.05
CA LYS A 93 -19.91 -15.03 -27.33
C LYS A 93 -18.94 -13.96 -27.84
N LEU A 94 -19.32 -12.68 -27.76
CA LEU A 94 -18.46 -11.56 -28.16
C LEU A 94 -17.19 -11.47 -27.30
N VAL A 95 -17.33 -11.61 -25.97
CA VAL A 95 -16.20 -11.61 -25.03
C VAL A 95 -15.28 -12.81 -25.28
N GLN A 96 -15.84 -14.02 -25.38
CA GLN A 96 -15.09 -15.26 -25.59
C GLN A 96 -14.23 -15.24 -26.86
N ALA A 97 -14.76 -14.72 -27.97
CA ALA A 97 -14.01 -14.60 -29.22
C ALA A 97 -12.84 -13.61 -29.15
N ASN A 98 -12.87 -12.67 -28.20
CA ASN A 98 -11.89 -11.60 -28.07
C ASN A 98 -10.92 -11.78 -26.87
N LEU A 99 -10.96 -12.91 -26.15
CA LEU A 99 -10.03 -13.16 -25.03
C LEU A 99 -8.56 -13.15 -25.48
N ARG A 100 -8.28 -13.53 -26.73
CA ARG A 100 -6.92 -13.48 -27.32
C ARG A 100 -6.37 -12.04 -27.39
N LEU A 101 -7.23 -11.04 -27.59
CA LEU A 101 -6.85 -9.63 -27.59
C LEU A 101 -6.41 -9.17 -26.19
N VAL A 102 -7.07 -9.67 -25.14
CA VAL A 102 -6.70 -9.34 -23.76
C VAL A 102 -5.28 -9.83 -23.47
N VAL A 103 -5.00 -11.08 -23.83
CA VAL A 103 -3.66 -11.68 -23.65
C VAL A 103 -2.59 -10.88 -24.41
N SER A 104 -2.85 -10.47 -25.66
CA SER A 104 -1.85 -9.72 -26.43
C SER A 104 -1.57 -8.33 -25.85
N ILE A 105 -2.57 -7.68 -25.25
CA ILE A 105 -2.39 -6.39 -24.57
C ILE A 105 -1.68 -6.59 -23.22
N ALA A 106 -2.09 -7.59 -22.43
CA ALA A 106 -1.53 -7.87 -21.10
C ALA A 106 -0.04 -8.23 -21.14
N LYS A 107 0.43 -8.85 -22.23
CA LYS A 107 1.86 -9.17 -22.44
C LYS A 107 2.79 -7.97 -22.25
N LYS A 108 2.35 -6.76 -22.63
CA LYS A 108 3.15 -5.53 -22.52
C LYS A 108 3.34 -5.06 -21.07
N TYR A 109 2.62 -5.65 -20.11
CA TYR A 109 2.61 -5.23 -18.70
C TYR A 109 3.20 -6.28 -17.75
N ILE A 110 3.87 -7.31 -18.29
CA ILE A 110 4.60 -8.31 -17.50
C ILE A 110 5.75 -7.60 -16.74
N GLY A 111 6.04 -8.08 -15.53
CA GLY A 111 7.11 -7.50 -14.69
C GLY A 111 6.74 -6.23 -13.93
N GLN A 112 5.47 -5.81 -13.94
CA GLN A 112 5.01 -4.61 -13.19
C GLN A 112 4.51 -4.91 -11.76
N GLY A 113 4.97 -6.01 -11.14
CA GLY A 113 4.61 -6.39 -9.76
C GLY A 113 3.24 -7.03 -9.60
N VAL A 114 2.56 -7.41 -10.69
CA VAL A 114 1.29 -8.15 -10.67
C VAL A 114 1.45 -9.41 -11.51
N LEU A 115 0.91 -10.53 -11.05
CA LEU A 115 0.97 -11.81 -11.75
C LEU A 115 0.30 -11.69 -13.13
N PHE A 116 0.90 -12.32 -14.14
CA PHE A 116 0.38 -12.26 -15.51
C PHE A 116 -1.07 -12.73 -15.63
N MET A 117 -1.46 -13.79 -14.91
CA MET A 117 -2.84 -14.28 -14.91
C MET A 117 -3.81 -13.23 -14.35
N ASP A 118 -3.42 -12.49 -13.31
CA ASP A 118 -4.26 -11.44 -12.73
C ASP A 118 -4.42 -10.27 -13.69
N LEU A 119 -3.36 -9.89 -14.42
CA LEU A 119 -3.45 -8.90 -15.50
C LEU A 119 -4.45 -9.33 -16.58
N VAL A 120 -4.43 -10.62 -16.97
CA VAL A 120 -5.38 -11.17 -17.94
C VAL A 120 -6.81 -11.16 -17.40
N GLN A 121 -7.04 -11.46 -16.12
CA GLN A 121 -8.37 -11.40 -15.52
C GLN A 121 -8.91 -9.97 -15.44
N GLU A 122 -8.09 -9.01 -15.01
CA GLU A 122 -8.45 -7.60 -14.95
C GLU A 122 -8.70 -7.01 -16.36
N GLY A 123 -7.88 -7.39 -17.32
CA GLY A 123 -8.11 -7.08 -18.73
C GLY A 123 -9.41 -7.69 -19.26
N SER A 124 -9.76 -8.91 -18.84
CA SER A 124 -11.02 -9.57 -19.19
C SER A 124 -12.22 -8.83 -18.59
N MET A 125 -12.09 -8.29 -17.38
CA MET A 125 -13.11 -7.41 -16.79
C MET A 125 -13.27 -6.10 -17.60
N GLY A 126 -12.18 -5.54 -18.11
CA GLY A 126 -12.21 -4.44 -19.07
C GLY A 126 -12.92 -4.79 -20.37
N LEU A 127 -12.63 -5.96 -20.93
CA LEU A 127 -13.28 -6.47 -22.15
C LEU A 127 -14.79 -6.66 -21.97
N ILE A 128 -15.23 -7.16 -20.81
CA ILE A 128 -16.66 -7.31 -20.47
C ILE A 128 -17.35 -5.94 -20.48
N LYS A 129 -16.74 -4.92 -19.87
CA LYS A 129 -17.26 -3.54 -19.87
C LYS A 129 -17.30 -2.95 -21.28
N ALA A 130 -16.28 -3.24 -22.10
CA ALA A 130 -16.27 -2.84 -23.50
C ALA A 130 -17.44 -3.45 -24.28
N ALA A 131 -17.71 -4.75 -24.08
CA ALA A 131 -18.82 -5.44 -24.72
C ALA A 131 -20.20 -4.87 -24.33
N GLU A 132 -20.38 -4.45 -23.07
CA GLU A 132 -21.62 -3.81 -22.61
C GLU A 132 -21.86 -2.44 -23.26
N LYS A 133 -20.79 -1.67 -23.44
CA LYS A 133 -20.86 -0.29 -23.95
C LYS A 133 -20.56 -0.18 -25.44
N PHE A 134 -20.42 -1.30 -26.15
CA PHE A 134 -20.06 -1.30 -27.56
C PHE A 134 -21.24 -0.79 -28.40
N ASP A 135 -20.97 0.18 -29.27
CA ASP A 135 -21.98 0.73 -30.17
C ASP A 135 -21.74 0.25 -31.59
N TYR A 136 -22.56 -0.71 -32.01
CA TYR A 136 -22.47 -1.33 -33.33
C TYR A 136 -22.81 -0.35 -34.47
N THR A 137 -23.53 0.75 -34.19
CA THR A 137 -23.96 1.71 -35.21
C THR A 137 -22.83 2.56 -35.77
N LYS A 138 -21.72 2.69 -35.02
CA LYS A 138 -20.58 3.54 -35.39
C LYS A 138 -19.67 2.92 -36.46
N GLY A 139 -19.86 1.65 -36.81
CA GLY A 139 -19.13 0.98 -37.90
C GLY A 139 -17.65 0.67 -37.62
N PHE A 140 -17.14 0.95 -36.41
CA PHE A 140 -15.77 0.59 -36.01
C PHE A 140 -15.69 -0.86 -35.53
N LYS A 141 -14.52 -1.49 -35.74
CA LYS A 141 -14.24 -2.84 -35.21
C LYS A 141 -14.30 -2.85 -33.69
N PHE A 142 -14.78 -3.94 -33.10
CA PHE A 142 -14.88 -4.07 -31.65
C PHE A 142 -13.51 -3.96 -30.97
N SER A 143 -12.46 -4.51 -31.58
CA SER A 143 -11.10 -4.48 -31.04
C SER A 143 -10.56 -3.06 -30.82
N THR A 144 -10.87 -2.11 -31.70
CA THR A 144 -10.46 -0.70 -31.58
C THR A 144 -11.01 -0.08 -30.29
N TYR A 145 -12.28 -0.31 -30.00
CA TYR A 145 -12.93 0.20 -28.80
C TYR A 145 -12.51 -0.57 -27.53
N ALA A 146 -12.44 -1.90 -27.62
CA ALA A 146 -12.10 -2.77 -26.50
C ALA A 146 -10.68 -2.52 -25.98
N THR A 147 -9.74 -2.19 -26.86
CA THR A 147 -8.35 -1.93 -26.48
C THR A 147 -8.23 -0.87 -25.38
N TRP A 148 -9.01 0.21 -25.45
CA TRP A 148 -8.97 1.27 -24.44
C TRP A 148 -9.44 0.77 -23.06
N TRP A 149 -10.57 0.06 -23.02
CA TRP A 149 -11.11 -0.50 -21.77
C TRP A 149 -10.21 -1.58 -21.17
N ILE A 150 -9.58 -2.42 -22.01
CA ILE A 150 -8.62 -3.43 -21.56
C ILE A 150 -7.40 -2.76 -20.95
N LYS A 151 -6.78 -1.80 -21.66
CA LYS A 151 -5.62 -1.03 -21.16
C LYS A 151 -5.97 -0.31 -19.85
N GLN A 152 -7.12 0.36 -19.78
CA GLN A 152 -7.55 1.10 -18.60
C GLN A 152 -7.70 0.18 -17.38
N SER A 153 -8.36 -0.98 -17.53
CA SER A 153 -8.53 -1.93 -16.44
C SER A 153 -7.19 -2.50 -15.96
N ILE A 154 -6.32 -2.90 -16.89
CA ILE A 154 -4.98 -3.42 -16.57
C ILE A 154 -4.15 -2.38 -15.82
N VAL A 155 -4.06 -1.16 -16.35
CA VAL A 155 -3.28 -0.07 -15.72
C VAL A 155 -3.82 0.27 -14.33
N ARG A 156 -5.15 0.24 -14.15
CA ARG A 156 -5.79 0.45 -12.85
C ARG A 156 -5.51 -0.68 -11.88
N ALA A 157 -5.52 -1.92 -12.34
CA ALA A 157 -5.17 -3.08 -11.52
C ALA A 157 -3.73 -3.00 -11.03
N ILE A 158 -2.79 -2.65 -11.91
CA ILE A 158 -1.39 -2.42 -11.56
C ILE A 158 -1.27 -1.33 -10.50
N SER A 159 -1.94 -0.19 -10.68
CA SER A 159 -1.92 0.89 -9.68
C SER A 159 -2.44 0.45 -8.30
N ASN A 160 -3.44 -0.43 -8.27
CA ASN A 160 -4.05 -0.89 -7.02
C ASN A 160 -3.30 -2.05 -6.34
N HIS A 161 -2.66 -2.93 -7.10
CA HIS A 161 -2.18 -4.24 -6.64
C HIS A 161 -0.67 -4.47 -6.83
N SER A 162 0.05 -3.60 -7.55
CA SER A 162 1.49 -3.80 -7.80
C SER A 162 2.39 -3.63 -6.57
N ARG A 163 1.86 -3.12 -5.46
CA ARG A 163 2.62 -2.84 -4.24
C ARG A 163 1.97 -3.46 -3.04
N THR A 164 2.79 -4.02 -2.14
CA THR A 164 2.37 -4.54 -0.83
C THR A 164 1.65 -3.47 -0.01
N ILE A 165 2.20 -2.25 0.00
CA ILE A 165 1.54 -1.08 0.59
C ILE A 165 0.90 -0.27 -0.53
N ARG A 166 -0.43 -0.26 -0.55
CA ARG A 166 -1.22 0.41 -1.60
C ARG A 166 -0.93 1.91 -1.65
N ILE A 167 -0.65 2.40 -2.85
CA ILE A 167 -0.49 3.83 -3.15
C ILE A 167 -1.71 4.33 -3.95
N PRO A 168 -2.27 5.51 -3.65
CA PRO A 168 -3.36 6.09 -4.45
C PRO A 168 -2.97 6.35 -5.92
N VAL A 169 -3.95 6.22 -6.83
CA VAL A 169 -3.74 6.33 -8.29
C VAL A 169 -3.05 7.65 -8.70
N HIS A 170 -3.49 8.78 -8.15
CA HIS A 170 -2.91 10.09 -8.45
C HIS A 170 -1.43 10.22 -8.05
N MET A 171 -0.96 9.41 -7.09
CA MET A 171 0.45 9.33 -6.74
C MET A 171 1.20 8.38 -7.69
N THR A 172 0.59 7.27 -8.12
CA THR A 172 1.22 6.37 -9.10
C THR A 172 1.50 7.05 -10.43
N ASP A 173 0.62 7.94 -10.89
CA ASP A 173 0.84 8.70 -12.13
C ASP A 173 2.00 9.69 -11.98
N LYS A 174 2.10 10.37 -10.83
CA LYS A 174 3.23 11.24 -10.49
C LYS A 174 4.55 10.48 -10.41
N ILE A 175 4.55 9.27 -9.83
CA ILE A 175 5.73 8.41 -9.76
C ILE A 175 6.18 7.98 -11.15
N ARG A 176 5.25 7.60 -12.04
CA ARG A 176 5.58 7.27 -13.44
C ARG A 176 6.17 8.46 -14.18
N LEU A 177 5.57 9.64 -14.03
CA LEU A 177 6.10 10.87 -14.61
C LEU A 177 7.50 11.20 -14.07
N TYR A 178 7.69 11.08 -12.75
CA TYR A 178 8.98 11.26 -12.10
C TYR A 178 10.04 10.31 -12.69
N LYS A 179 9.75 9.01 -12.79
CA LYS A 179 10.68 8.02 -13.38
C LYS A 179 11.02 8.34 -14.83
N LYS A 180 10.04 8.74 -15.64
CA LYS A 180 10.25 9.13 -17.05
C LYS A 180 11.18 10.33 -17.17
N VAL A 181 10.94 11.38 -16.38
CA VAL A 181 11.76 12.60 -16.39
C VAL A 181 13.14 12.34 -15.83
N ALA A 182 13.24 11.55 -14.75
CA ALA A 182 14.51 11.17 -14.15
C ALA A 182 15.39 10.39 -15.15
N ALA A 183 14.83 9.41 -15.86
CA ALA A 183 15.55 8.67 -16.89
C ALA A 183 15.99 9.55 -18.06
N ALA A 184 15.12 10.47 -18.52
CA ALA A 184 15.45 11.41 -19.58
C ALA A 184 16.58 12.38 -19.19
N LEU A 185 16.53 12.92 -17.96
CA LEU A 185 17.59 13.78 -17.44
C LEU A 185 18.88 13.01 -17.19
N ALA A 186 18.79 11.78 -16.68
CA ALA A 186 19.96 10.94 -16.46
C ALA A 186 20.70 10.64 -17.77
N SER A 187 19.95 10.37 -18.85
CA SER A 187 20.52 10.20 -20.19
C SER A 187 21.15 11.48 -20.75
N GLN A 188 20.57 12.65 -20.47
CA GLN A 188 21.11 13.94 -20.94
C GLN A 188 22.35 14.39 -20.16
N LEU A 189 22.39 14.13 -18.85
CA LEU A 189 23.44 14.60 -17.94
C LEU A 189 24.57 13.57 -17.78
N GLY A 190 24.34 12.30 -18.12
CA GLY A 190 25.27 11.20 -17.84
C GLY A 190 25.41 10.87 -16.34
N ARG A 191 24.53 11.40 -15.49
CA ARG A 191 24.48 11.18 -14.04
C ARG A 191 23.05 11.27 -13.54
N GLU A 192 22.79 10.80 -12.32
CA GLU A 192 21.48 11.02 -11.70
C GLU A 192 21.19 12.53 -11.52
N PRO A 193 19.94 12.96 -11.80
CA PRO A 193 19.55 14.36 -11.67
C PRO A 193 19.38 14.75 -10.20
N THR A 194 19.73 15.99 -9.88
CA THR A 194 19.52 16.57 -8.55
C THR A 194 18.06 16.98 -8.34
N ASP A 195 17.67 17.18 -7.08
CA ASP A 195 16.29 17.50 -6.70
C ASP A 195 15.84 18.85 -7.25
N GLU A 196 16.76 19.80 -7.34
CA GLU A 196 16.54 21.11 -7.95
C GLU A 196 16.30 21.00 -9.46
N GLU A 197 17.11 20.21 -10.17
CA GLU A 197 16.94 19.94 -11.60
C GLU A 197 15.61 19.23 -11.89
N MET A 198 15.26 18.24 -11.06
CA MET A 198 13.97 17.53 -11.15
C MET A 198 12.79 18.46 -10.87
N SER A 199 12.87 19.27 -9.82
CA SER A 199 11.88 20.26 -9.42
C SER A 199 11.64 21.27 -10.54
N ALA A 200 12.71 21.81 -11.13
CA ALA A 200 12.64 22.76 -12.24
C ALA A 200 12.02 22.13 -13.50
N LYS A 201 12.37 20.88 -13.82
CA LYS A 201 11.85 20.19 -15.00
C LYS A 201 10.38 19.78 -14.86
N LEU A 202 9.96 19.38 -13.67
CA LEU A 202 8.58 18.98 -13.37
C LEU A 202 7.67 20.16 -13.04
N GLY A 203 8.21 21.35 -12.76
CA GLY A 203 7.44 22.54 -12.37
C GLY A 203 6.73 22.39 -11.02
N ILE A 204 7.26 21.56 -10.12
CA ILE A 204 6.70 21.33 -8.78
C ILE A 204 7.67 21.84 -7.72
N SER A 205 7.21 22.08 -6.49
CA SER A 205 8.10 22.45 -5.39
C SER A 205 8.91 21.27 -4.86
N ILE A 206 10.08 21.53 -4.30
CA ILE A 206 10.97 20.52 -3.68
C ILE A 206 10.21 19.69 -2.63
N LYS A 207 9.42 20.33 -1.76
CA LYS A 207 8.57 19.62 -0.77
C LYS A 207 7.59 18.61 -1.41
N LYS A 208 7.05 18.91 -2.59
CA LYS A 208 6.17 17.98 -3.32
C LYS A 208 6.97 16.86 -3.97
N LEU A 209 8.19 17.15 -4.43
CA LEU A 209 9.13 16.15 -4.93
C LEU A 209 9.50 15.15 -3.83
N ASP A 210 9.81 15.64 -2.63
CA ASP A 210 10.13 14.80 -1.46
C ASP A 210 8.97 13.86 -1.12
N ASN A 211 7.73 14.35 -1.17
CA ASN A 211 6.56 13.50 -0.96
C ASN A 211 6.42 12.39 -2.02
N ILE A 212 6.78 12.66 -3.27
CA ILE A 212 6.78 11.66 -4.34
C ILE A 212 7.91 10.64 -4.10
N LYS A 213 9.12 11.11 -3.77
CA LYS A 213 10.26 10.27 -3.44
C LYS A 213 9.99 9.37 -2.24
N ASN A 214 9.44 9.91 -1.16
CA ASN A 214 9.04 9.17 0.03
C ASN A 214 8.00 8.08 -0.27
N ALA A 215 7.16 8.26 -1.28
CA ALA A 215 6.24 7.21 -1.72
C ALA A 215 6.96 6.10 -2.50
N ILE A 216 8.08 6.40 -3.16
CA ILE A 216 8.93 5.42 -3.87
C ILE A 216 9.76 4.60 -2.87
N PHE A 217 10.38 5.26 -1.89
CA PHE A 217 11.27 4.60 -0.89
C PHE A 217 10.56 3.65 0.08
N LYS A 218 9.22 3.65 0.12
CA LYS A 218 8.42 2.77 1.00
C LYS A 218 8.16 1.39 0.41
N ASP A 219 8.88 0.97 -0.62
CA ASP A 219 8.81 -0.41 -1.09
C ASP A 219 9.45 -1.32 -0.02
N PRO A 220 8.67 -2.23 0.60
CA PRO A 220 9.18 -3.06 1.68
C PRO A 220 10.20 -4.07 1.17
N ILE A 221 11.17 -4.38 2.02
CA ILE A 221 12.17 -5.41 1.79
C ILE A 221 11.73 -6.66 2.57
N SER A 222 12.02 -7.85 2.04
CA SER A 222 11.72 -9.10 2.75
C SER A 222 12.61 -9.24 3.98
N LEU A 223 12.04 -9.64 5.11
CA LEU A 223 12.81 -10.01 6.30
C LEU A 223 13.61 -11.31 6.07
N ASP A 224 13.18 -12.14 5.12
CA ASP A 224 13.88 -13.35 4.68
C ASP A 224 15.07 -13.06 3.75
N THR A 225 15.43 -11.78 3.55
CA THR A 225 16.59 -11.43 2.71
C THR A 225 17.87 -11.89 3.41
N PRO A 226 18.68 -12.79 2.81
CA PRO A 226 19.91 -13.26 3.42
C PRO A 226 20.95 -12.15 3.44
N ILE A 227 21.59 -11.95 4.59
CA ILE A 227 22.67 -10.96 4.78
C ILE A 227 24.03 -11.66 4.86
N ALA A 228 24.09 -12.82 5.50
CA ALA A 228 25.27 -13.68 5.60
C ALA A 228 24.87 -15.15 5.37
N GLU A 229 25.83 -16.06 5.33
CA GLU A 229 25.61 -17.48 4.95
C GLU A 229 24.49 -18.17 5.74
N ASP A 230 24.28 -17.80 7.01
CA ASP A 230 23.24 -18.36 7.88
C ASP A 230 22.33 -17.31 8.55
N LEU A 231 22.45 -16.02 8.19
CA LEU A 231 21.70 -14.94 8.85
C LEU A 231 20.80 -14.19 7.87
N VAL A 232 19.57 -13.96 8.32
CA VAL A 232 18.54 -13.22 7.60
C VAL A 232 18.34 -11.83 8.20
N LEU A 233 17.72 -10.93 7.44
CA LEU A 233 17.44 -9.57 7.90
C LEU A 233 16.59 -9.55 9.18
N GLU A 234 15.68 -10.51 9.34
CA GLU A 234 14.89 -10.69 10.57
C GLU A 234 15.74 -10.78 11.84
N ASP A 235 16.88 -11.48 11.78
CA ASP A 235 17.75 -11.73 12.95
C ASP A 235 18.37 -10.45 13.52
N TYR A 236 18.38 -9.37 12.74
CA TYR A 236 18.95 -8.07 13.13
C TYR A 236 17.90 -7.08 13.65
N VAL A 237 16.62 -7.43 13.59
CA VAL A 237 15.54 -6.53 14.04
C VAL A 237 15.37 -6.69 15.55
N ALA A 238 15.70 -5.65 16.30
CA ALA A 238 15.49 -5.62 17.75
C ALA A 238 14.00 -5.55 18.11
N ASP A 239 13.60 -6.31 19.14
CA ASP A 239 12.26 -6.21 19.72
C ASP A 239 12.24 -5.14 20.83
N ASP A 240 11.82 -3.93 20.48
CA ASP A 240 11.67 -2.81 21.42
C ASP A 240 10.55 -3.03 22.46
N SER A 241 9.66 -4.01 22.22
CA SER A 241 8.58 -4.34 23.16
C SER A 241 9.02 -5.31 24.25
N TYR A 242 10.14 -6.01 24.04
CA TYR A 242 10.69 -6.94 25.01
C TYR A 242 11.16 -6.21 26.27
N LYS A 243 10.57 -6.56 27.41
CA LYS A 243 11.03 -6.09 28.72
C LYS A 243 11.95 -7.13 29.31
N ALA A 244 13.22 -6.76 29.51
CA ALA A 244 14.18 -7.63 30.17
C ALA A 244 13.63 -8.12 31.53
N PRO A 245 13.90 -9.38 31.93
CA PRO A 245 13.44 -9.93 33.21
C PRO A 245 13.83 -9.05 34.40
N ASP A 246 15.02 -8.45 34.35
CA ASP A 246 15.54 -7.54 35.37
C ASP A 246 14.67 -6.28 35.50
N SER A 247 14.35 -5.62 34.37
CA SER A 247 13.48 -4.44 34.34
C SER A 247 12.05 -4.74 34.83
N THR A 248 11.53 -5.93 34.51
CA THR A 248 10.22 -6.38 34.96
C THR A 248 10.22 -6.64 36.45
N THR A 249 11.27 -7.30 36.95
CA THR A 249 11.46 -7.60 38.37
C THR A 249 11.63 -6.33 39.20
N GLN A 250 12.45 -5.38 38.73
CA GLN A 250 12.58 -4.05 39.34
C GLN A 250 11.24 -3.33 39.41
N SER A 251 10.43 -3.37 38.36
CA SER A 251 9.10 -2.75 38.34
C SER A 251 8.15 -3.38 39.38
N VAL A 252 8.22 -4.70 39.56
CA VAL A 252 7.41 -5.42 40.57
C VAL A 252 7.86 -5.08 41.99
N PHE A 253 9.18 -5.04 42.24
CA PHE A 253 9.72 -4.64 43.55
C PHE A 253 9.39 -3.18 43.86
N LEU A 254 9.58 -2.26 42.90
CA LEU A 254 9.20 -0.86 43.03
C LEU A 254 7.71 -0.73 43.40
N TYR A 255 6.84 -1.47 42.73
CA TYR A 255 5.42 -1.48 43.05
C TYR A 255 5.14 -1.95 44.49
N LYS A 256 5.78 -3.04 44.91
CA LYS A 256 5.64 -3.59 46.26
C LYS A 256 6.12 -2.59 47.31
N ASP A 257 7.27 -1.97 47.11
CA ASP A 257 7.87 -1.01 48.04
C ASP A 257 7.01 0.26 48.14
N VAL A 258 6.51 0.77 47.00
CA VAL A 258 5.54 1.88 46.96
C VAL A 258 4.27 1.52 47.74
N MET A 259 3.74 0.30 47.56
CA MET A 259 2.54 -0.13 48.28
C MET A 259 2.77 -0.28 49.78
N SER A 260 3.91 -0.83 50.22
CA SER A 260 4.26 -0.86 51.65
C SER A 260 4.42 0.55 52.23
N MET A 261 4.96 1.48 51.45
CA MET A 261 5.13 2.86 51.89
C MET A 261 3.80 3.59 52.11
N LEU A 262 2.78 3.25 51.31
CA LEU A 262 1.44 3.78 51.48
C LEU A 262 0.75 3.28 52.77
N GLU A 263 1.23 2.19 53.39
CA GLU A 263 0.68 1.69 54.66
C GLU A 263 1.00 2.59 55.86
N PHE A 264 2.04 3.43 55.78
CA PHE A 264 2.34 4.43 56.81
C PHE A 264 1.36 5.60 56.82
N LEU A 265 0.57 5.77 55.77
CA LEU A 265 -0.44 6.82 55.66
C LEU A 265 -1.77 6.37 56.26
N ASN A 266 -2.57 7.35 56.70
CA ASN A 266 -3.93 7.04 57.14
C ASN A 266 -4.76 6.46 55.99
N GLN A 267 -5.71 5.58 56.29
CA GLN A 267 -6.55 4.91 55.28
C GLN A 267 -7.16 5.87 54.24
N ARG A 268 -7.57 7.07 54.67
CA ARG A 268 -8.10 8.13 53.80
C ARG A 268 -7.05 8.72 52.86
N GLU A 269 -5.84 8.96 53.36
CA GLU A 269 -4.69 9.47 52.59
C GLU A 269 -4.24 8.44 51.55
N LYS A 270 -4.09 7.17 51.96
CA LYS A 270 -3.79 6.03 51.08
C LYS A 270 -4.81 5.91 49.94
N THR A 271 -6.10 5.93 50.26
CA THR A 271 -7.18 5.81 49.27
C THR A 271 -7.17 6.96 48.26
N ILE A 272 -6.86 8.19 48.69
CA ILE A 272 -6.75 9.35 47.80
C ILE A 272 -5.57 9.17 46.84
N LEU A 273 -4.38 8.78 47.32
CA LEU A 273 -3.21 8.60 46.48
C LEU A 273 -3.34 7.44 45.49
N ILE A 274 -3.87 6.30 45.93
CA ILE A 274 -4.11 5.14 45.05
C ILE A 274 -5.04 5.52 43.90
N ASN A 275 -6.16 6.19 44.19
CA ASN A 275 -7.12 6.63 43.16
C ASN A 275 -6.54 7.75 42.26
N ARG A 276 -5.72 8.62 42.82
CA ARG A 276 -5.10 9.73 42.08
C ARG A 276 -4.08 9.24 41.06
N PHE A 277 -3.21 8.34 41.48
CA PHE A 277 -2.11 7.81 40.66
C PHE A 277 -2.47 6.51 39.93
N GLY A 278 -3.60 5.90 40.25
CA GLY A 278 -4.07 4.66 39.61
C GLY A 278 -3.28 3.43 40.05
N LEU A 279 -2.84 3.39 41.31
CA LEU A 279 -1.87 2.38 41.77
C LEU A 279 -2.49 0.98 41.89
N ASP A 280 -3.80 0.83 42.14
CA ASP A 280 -4.47 -0.49 42.19
C ASP A 280 -4.91 -1.00 40.80
N GLY A 281 -4.21 -0.63 39.73
CA GLY A 281 -4.54 -1.03 38.35
C GLY A 281 -5.77 -0.31 37.76
N HIS A 282 -6.32 0.69 38.46
CA HIS A 282 -7.38 1.56 37.97
C HIS A 282 -6.82 2.80 37.25
N SER A 283 -7.62 3.42 36.38
CA SER A 283 -7.24 4.68 35.74
C SER A 283 -7.07 5.81 36.76
N LYS A 284 -6.09 6.69 36.52
CA LYS A 284 -5.88 7.93 37.29
C LYS A 284 -7.16 8.75 37.35
N LYS A 285 -7.59 9.16 38.54
CA LYS A 285 -8.79 10.00 38.74
C LYS A 285 -8.44 11.47 38.95
N THR A 286 -9.35 12.36 38.55
CA THR A 286 -9.22 13.79 38.85
C THR A 286 -9.56 14.09 40.31
N LEU A 287 -9.04 15.20 40.86
CA LEU A 287 -9.34 15.61 42.25
C LEU A 287 -10.84 15.83 42.50
N GLU A 288 -11.57 16.24 41.45
CA GLU A 288 -13.01 16.42 41.52
C GLU A 288 -13.76 15.08 41.57
N GLU A 289 -13.36 14.09 40.77
CA GLU A 289 -13.92 12.72 40.80
C GLU A 289 -13.68 12.03 42.14
N ILE A 290 -12.47 12.17 42.70
CA ILE A 290 -12.12 11.65 44.01
C ILE A 290 -12.96 12.34 45.09
N GLY A 291 -13.12 13.67 45.00
CA GLY A 291 -13.96 14.45 45.90
C GLY A 291 -15.43 14.02 45.88
N LYS A 292 -15.99 13.76 44.69
CA LYS A 292 -17.35 13.22 44.52
C LYS A 292 -17.51 11.85 45.17
N THR A 293 -16.49 10.99 45.07
CA THR A 293 -16.53 9.63 45.63
C THR A 293 -16.42 9.63 47.16
N LEU A 294 -15.60 10.52 47.72
CA LEU A 294 -15.31 10.58 49.16
C LEU A 294 -16.15 11.63 49.93
N GLY A 295 -17.01 12.38 49.25
CA GLY A 295 -17.87 13.40 49.86
C GLY A 295 -17.13 14.68 50.27
N PHE A 296 -16.02 15.02 49.60
CA PHE A 296 -15.21 16.21 49.90
C PHE A 296 -15.14 17.18 48.73
N SER A 297 -14.86 18.46 49.01
CA SER A 297 -14.56 19.42 47.97
C SER A 297 -13.23 19.10 47.29
N LYS A 298 -13.10 19.49 46.01
CA LYS A 298 -11.84 19.38 45.23
C LYS A 298 -10.64 19.94 45.99
N GLU A 299 -10.82 21.11 46.58
CA GLU A 299 -9.76 21.80 47.34
C GLU A 299 -9.37 21.02 48.60
N ARG A 300 -10.33 20.38 49.26
CA ARG A 300 -10.04 19.53 50.43
C ARG A 300 -9.24 18.29 50.04
N ILE A 301 -9.55 17.64 48.93
CA ILE A 301 -8.74 16.51 48.41
C ILE A 301 -7.31 16.97 48.08
N ARG A 302 -7.13 18.13 47.45
CA ARG A 302 -5.81 18.72 47.16
C ARG A 302 -4.98 18.95 48.43
N GLN A 303 -5.61 19.46 49.49
CA GLN A 303 -4.94 19.66 50.78
C GLN A 303 -4.47 18.32 51.38
N ILE A 304 -5.33 17.30 51.37
CA ILE A 304 -5.00 15.99 51.91
C ILE A 304 -3.91 15.30 51.08
N GLU A 305 -3.95 15.42 49.75
CA GLU A 305 -2.89 14.93 48.84
C GLU A 305 -1.53 15.56 49.19
N ASN A 306 -1.45 16.88 49.35
CA ASN A 306 -0.21 17.56 49.70
C ASN A 306 0.32 17.15 51.07
N ILE A 307 -0.56 16.98 52.06
CA ILE A 307 -0.18 16.50 53.39
C ILE A 307 0.36 15.07 53.30
N ALA A 308 -0.31 14.19 52.56
CA ALA A 308 0.11 12.80 52.36
C ALA A 308 1.48 12.72 51.65
N LEU A 309 1.67 13.49 50.58
CA LEU A 309 2.96 13.58 49.88
C LEU A 309 4.07 14.15 50.78
N LYS A 310 3.77 15.11 51.65
CA LYS A 310 4.74 15.65 52.61
C LYS A 310 5.14 14.60 53.65
N LYS A 311 4.18 13.85 54.19
CA LYS A 311 4.44 12.74 55.12
C LYS A 311 5.29 11.63 54.49
N LEU A 312 5.00 11.30 53.22
CA LEU A 312 5.84 10.36 52.47
C LEU A 312 7.27 10.90 52.37
N LYS A 313 7.45 12.18 51.98
CA LYS A 313 8.75 12.86 51.85
C LYS A 313 9.61 12.86 53.12
N GLU A 314 8.98 12.93 54.29
CA GLU A 314 9.67 13.00 55.59
C GLU A 314 10.08 11.61 56.12
N ASN A 315 9.61 10.53 55.50
CA ASN A 315 9.91 9.18 55.94
C ASN A 315 11.29 8.72 55.42
N LYS A 316 12.08 8.11 56.31
CA LYS A 316 13.45 7.64 56.05
C LYS A 316 13.53 6.57 54.96
N GLU A 317 12.46 5.79 54.78
CA GLU A 317 12.37 4.72 53.76
C GLU A 317 12.33 5.26 52.31
N ILE A 318 12.17 6.57 52.10
CA ILE A 318 12.29 7.16 50.75
C ILE A 318 13.68 6.97 50.14
N VAL A 319 14.71 6.84 50.96
CA VAL A 319 16.09 6.65 50.47
C VAL A 319 16.17 5.37 49.63
N HIS A 320 15.46 4.30 50.02
CA HIS A 320 15.39 3.06 49.23
C HIS A 320 14.67 3.25 47.89
N LEU A 321 13.61 4.07 47.85
CA LEU A 321 12.91 4.38 46.60
C LEU A 321 13.72 5.26 45.64
N GLN A 322 14.71 6.01 46.15
CA GLN A 322 15.64 6.78 45.31
C GLN A 322 16.61 5.88 44.54
N GLU A 323 16.87 4.66 45.01
CA GLU A 323 17.73 3.70 44.31
C GLU A 323 17.13 3.26 42.97
N TYR A 324 15.80 3.28 42.82
CA TYR A 324 15.11 2.98 41.55
C TYR A 324 15.15 4.12 40.52
N LEU A 325 15.69 5.30 40.88
CA LEU A 325 15.85 6.44 39.97
C LEU A 325 17.24 6.53 39.34
N ASN A 326 18.21 5.77 39.86
CA ASN A 326 19.57 5.64 39.33
C ASN A 326 19.66 4.48 38.34
#